data_AF-A0A915IVJ9-F1
#
_entry.id   AF-A0A915IVJ9-F1
#
_cell.length_a   1.000
_cell.length_b   1.000
_cell.length_c   1.000
_cell.angle_alpha   90.00
_cell.angle_beta   90.00
_cell.angle_gamma   90.00
#
_symmetry.space_group_name_H-M   'P 1'
#
loop_
_entity.id
_entity.type
_entity.pdbx_description
1 polymer ?
#
loop_
_entity_poly.entity_id
_entity_poly.type
_entity_poly.pdbx_seq_one_letter_code
_entity_poly.pdbx_strand_id
1 'polypeptide(L)'
;NEVVRKVIWSCLVEDCALFIRYILEKLTVKEKQEELISLLRKLIQLGPLPAQTAYTLLNYMIGFVMYYVRAPGEGSNEAIGMALSLIWLIIPSVQGLYFKDVKQTLKKEQCDAALMITANVPMAKKMIIQGFDPGSIPSQFNILEETQFSQVFSDCMEYFSVPPDQASKYFLVDAKTGYLHNPNSYVRDYYFFRRSFYPQLNFVQMDQDEGEAKMKQMAFAMKFCELGRVLLSYSVLKSASENIIPQRIYFLHEELTRLPAFPRKALESCFGMYHKTWGKELYGLDMMHKLGWAQLMTSMLRNMENPYLFGDLHLFMNVINGVFILHGEDSSILRHCLATYIELSIHFKAIFSTNGYDNMFGSIANILDLNDDELDFDARTIKGTHLFRLLTAMENLDQQKDTLEILSLVKADKPLKSLDMCYKDDPDTFCILTDAIASCVTICAYAPDSKRCCQMLMKLITDKDPSKGYV
;
A
#
# COMPACT_ATOMS: atom_id res chain seq x y z
N ASN A 1 23.60 -5.60 -32.27
CA ASN A 1 22.66 -5.86 -31.15
C ASN A 1 22.20 -7.31 -31.05
N GLU A 2 21.75 -7.96 -32.14
CA GLU A 2 21.27 -9.36 -32.07
C GLU A 2 22.36 -10.38 -31.68
N VAL A 3 23.55 -10.28 -32.30
CA VAL A 3 24.71 -11.15 -31.98
C VAL A 3 25.09 -11.06 -30.51
N VAL A 4 25.14 -9.84 -29.95
CA VAL A 4 25.44 -9.62 -28.52
C VAL A 4 24.41 -10.29 -27.62
N ARG A 5 23.11 -10.18 -27.94
CA ARG A 5 22.05 -10.86 -27.18
C ARG A 5 22.19 -12.38 -27.23
N LYS A 6 22.52 -12.94 -28.39
CA LYS A 6 22.76 -14.39 -28.56
C LYS A 6 23.97 -14.87 -27.73
N VAL A 7 25.06 -14.10 -27.72
CA VAL A 7 26.24 -14.41 -26.90
C VAL A 7 25.90 -14.35 -25.41
N ILE A 8 25.27 -13.27 -24.95
CA ILE A 8 24.82 -13.15 -23.55
C ILE A 8 23.90 -14.32 -23.18
N TRP A 9 22.94 -14.66 -24.04
CA TRP A 9 22.04 -15.78 -23.82
C TRP A 9 22.78 -17.11 -23.66
N SER A 10 23.71 -17.42 -24.57
CA SER A 10 24.55 -18.63 -24.48
C SER A 10 25.34 -18.66 -23.17
N CYS A 11 25.95 -17.55 -22.76
CA CYS A 11 26.64 -17.48 -21.46
C CYS A 11 25.70 -17.74 -20.27
N LEU A 12 24.49 -17.17 -20.27
CA LEU A 12 23.51 -17.38 -19.20
C LEU A 12 23.02 -18.83 -19.13
N VAL A 13 22.90 -19.52 -20.27
CA VAL A 13 22.47 -20.92 -20.35
C VAL A 13 23.59 -21.87 -19.96
N GLU A 14 24.81 -21.66 -20.46
CA GLU A 14 25.93 -22.58 -20.31
C GLU A 14 26.62 -22.47 -18.95
N ASP A 15 26.95 -21.25 -18.50
CA ASP A 15 27.60 -21.02 -17.21
C ASP A 15 27.25 -19.64 -16.63
N CYS A 16 25.99 -19.50 -16.20
CA CYS A 16 25.50 -18.29 -15.55
C CYS A 16 26.41 -17.86 -14.39
N ALA A 17 26.71 -18.78 -13.48
CA ALA A 17 27.42 -18.45 -12.24
C ALA A 17 28.79 -17.81 -12.52
N LEU A 18 29.54 -18.34 -13.50
CA LEU A 18 30.80 -17.75 -13.93
C LEU A 18 30.59 -16.41 -14.64
N PHE A 19 29.61 -16.31 -15.53
CA PHE A 19 29.34 -15.10 -16.33
C PHE A 19 29.02 -13.88 -15.46
N ILE A 20 28.20 -14.06 -14.40
CA ILE A 20 27.84 -12.95 -13.48
C ILE A 20 28.69 -12.92 -12.21
N ARG A 21 29.72 -13.78 -12.08
CA ARG A 21 30.54 -13.90 -10.87
C ARG A 21 31.10 -12.58 -10.37
N TYR A 22 31.68 -11.80 -11.29
CA TYR A 22 32.28 -10.50 -10.97
C TYR A 22 31.27 -9.56 -10.30
N ILE A 23 30.02 -9.58 -10.77
CA ILE A 23 28.95 -8.77 -10.22
C ILE A 23 28.64 -9.29 -8.82
N LEU A 24 28.32 -10.58 -8.70
CA LEU A 24 27.85 -11.18 -7.45
C LEU A 24 28.86 -11.07 -6.30
N GLU A 25 30.15 -11.30 -6.56
CA GLU A 25 31.20 -11.20 -5.55
C GLU A 25 31.43 -9.78 -5.04
N LYS A 26 31.05 -8.76 -5.82
CA LYS A 26 31.26 -7.35 -5.48
C LYS A 26 30.00 -6.62 -5.03
N LEU A 27 28.85 -7.29 -4.97
CA LEU A 27 27.58 -6.67 -4.55
C LEU A 27 27.60 -6.14 -3.12
N THR A 28 28.43 -6.71 -2.23
CA THR A 28 28.57 -6.24 -0.85
C THR A 28 29.52 -5.04 -0.70
N VAL A 29 30.19 -4.62 -1.79
CA VAL A 29 31.05 -3.43 -1.81
C VAL A 29 30.17 -2.20 -2.05
N LYS A 30 29.96 -1.41 -0.98
CA LYS A 30 28.99 -0.31 -0.93
C LYS A 30 29.13 0.67 -2.09
N GLU A 31 30.35 1.05 -2.48
CA GLU A 31 30.60 2.02 -3.55
C GLU A 31 30.22 1.50 -4.94
N LYS A 32 30.15 0.18 -5.13
CA LYS A 32 29.84 -0.45 -6.43
C LYS A 32 28.41 -0.97 -6.49
N GLN A 33 27.72 -1.01 -5.37
CA GLN A 33 26.46 -1.72 -5.21
C GLN A 33 25.38 -1.22 -6.18
N GLU A 34 25.15 0.10 -6.24
CA GLU A 34 24.16 0.70 -7.13
C GLU A 34 24.45 0.44 -8.61
N GLU A 35 25.72 0.56 -9.01
CA GLU A 35 26.17 0.30 -10.39
C GLU A 35 25.93 -1.17 -10.78
N LEU A 36 26.32 -2.11 -9.91
CA LEU A 36 26.19 -3.54 -10.14
C LEU A 36 24.72 -4.00 -10.16
N ILE A 37 23.89 -3.45 -9.27
CA ILE A 37 22.43 -3.68 -9.27
C ILE A 37 21.80 -3.14 -10.57
N SER A 38 22.23 -1.96 -11.02
CA SER A 38 21.78 -1.38 -12.30
C SER A 38 22.19 -2.26 -13.49
N LEU A 39 23.40 -2.82 -13.49
CA LEU A 39 23.87 -3.74 -14.52
C LEU A 39 23.04 -5.05 -14.54
N LEU A 40 22.75 -5.63 -13.38
CA LEU A 40 21.86 -6.80 -13.27
C LEU A 40 20.45 -6.49 -13.75
N ARG A 41 19.90 -5.33 -13.39
CA ARG A 41 18.58 -4.88 -13.87
C ARG A 41 18.53 -4.85 -15.39
N LYS A 42 19.54 -4.27 -16.04
CA LYS A 42 19.64 -4.23 -17.50
C LYS A 42 19.71 -5.64 -18.10
N LEU A 43 20.49 -6.54 -17.50
CA LEU A 43 20.59 -7.94 -17.92
C LEU A 43 19.24 -8.66 -17.85
N ILE A 44 18.52 -8.51 -16.73
CA ILE A 44 17.19 -9.11 -16.50
C ILE A 44 16.15 -8.54 -17.49
N GLN A 45 16.27 -7.27 -17.86
CA GLN A 45 15.37 -6.61 -18.81
C GLN A 45 15.61 -6.99 -20.28
N LEU A 46 16.65 -7.77 -20.60
CA LEU A 46 16.88 -8.22 -21.99
C LEU A 46 15.84 -9.23 -22.49
N GLY A 47 15.16 -9.93 -21.57
CA GLY A 47 14.13 -10.92 -21.89
C GLY A 47 13.93 -11.92 -20.74
N PRO A 48 13.06 -12.93 -20.93
CA PRO A 48 12.89 -14.01 -19.96
C PRO A 48 14.23 -14.68 -19.66
N LEU A 49 14.54 -14.95 -18.40
CA LEU A 49 15.80 -15.61 -18.03
C LEU A 49 15.69 -17.13 -18.26
N PRO A 50 16.79 -17.81 -18.61
CA PRO A 50 16.82 -19.27 -18.52
C PRO A 50 16.51 -19.71 -17.08
N ALA A 51 15.78 -20.81 -16.89
CA ALA A 51 15.31 -21.25 -15.58
C ALA A 51 16.47 -21.39 -14.57
N GLN A 52 17.57 -22.03 -14.96
CA GLN A 52 18.75 -22.19 -14.10
C GLN A 52 19.37 -20.84 -13.69
N THR A 53 19.45 -19.89 -14.62
CA THR A 53 19.91 -18.52 -14.37
C THR A 53 19.00 -17.82 -13.37
N ALA A 54 17.68 -17.94 -13.54
CA ALA A 54 16.68 -17.33 -12.66
C ALA A 54 16.78 -17.85 -11.22
N TYR A 55 16.87 -19.17 -11.02
CA TYR A 55 17.08 -19.75 -9.68
C TYR A 55 18.41 -19.33 -9.07
N THR A 56 19.49 -19.30 -9.87
CA THR A 56 20.81 -18.88 -9.40
C THR A 56 20.76 -17.44 -8.90
N LEU A 57 20.23 -16.52 -9.70
CA LEU A 57 20.06 -15.12 -9.33
C LEU A 57 19.15 -14.95 -8.11
N LEU A 58 18.01 -15.64 -8.06
CA LEU A 58 17.10 -15.60 -6.92
C LEU A 58 17.80 -16.01 -5.62
N ASN A 59 18.52 -17.14 -5.64
CA ASN A 59 19.25 -17.63 -4.47
C ASN A 59 20.35 -16.66 -4.01
N TYR A 60 21.09 -16.08 -4.96
CA TYR A 60 22.11 -15.08 -4.63
C TYR A 60 21.49 -13.81 -4.04
N MET A 61 20.38 -13.31 -4.59
CA MET A 61 19.72 -12.11 -4.06
C MET A 61 19.11 -12.37 -2.68
N ILE A 62 18.52 -13.55 -2.42
CA ILE A 62 18.05 -13.92 -1.08
C ILE A 62 19.24 -14.03 -0.12
N GLY A 63 20.35 -14.65 -0.54
CA GLY A 63 21.60 -14.70 0.23
C GLY A 63 22.12 -13.31 0.60
N PHE A 64 22.05 -12.38 -0.34
CA PHE A 64 22.43 -10.99 -0.14
C PHE A 64 21.52 -10.27 0.86
N VAL A 65 20.19 -10.46 0.80
CA VAL A 65 19.27 -9.93 1.82
C VAL A 65 19.58 -10.53 3.19
N MET A 66 19.80 -11.86 3.27
CA MET A 66 20.15 -12.53 4.53
C MET A 66 21.42 -11.97 5.17
N TYR A 67 22.43 -11.59 4.37
CA TYR A 67 23.65 -10.96 4.87
C TYR A 67 23.33 -9.67 5.66
N TYR A 68 22.56 -8.74 5.08
CA TYR A 68 22.18 -7.48 5.74
C TYR A 68 21.19 -7.66 6.90
N VAL A 69 20.35 -8.70 6.87
CA VAL A 69 19.47 -9.03 8.01
C VAL A 69 20.26 -9.55 9.21
N ARG A 70 21.34 -10.30 8.98
CA ARG A 70 22.21 -10.86 10.04
C ARG A 70 23.18 -9.85 10.61
N ALA A 71 23.74 -9.01 9.75
CA ALA A 71 24.69 -7.97 10.12
C ALA A 71 24.15 -6.57 9.73
N PRO A 72 23.06 -6.09 10.36
CA PRO A 72 22.51 -4.79 10.04
C PRO A 72 23.50 -3.68 10.43
N GLY A 73 23.49 -2.62 9.65
CA GLY A 73 24.32 -1.42 9.81
C GLY A 73 23.79 -0.30 8.91
N GLU A 74 24.48 0.82 8.89
CA GLU A 74 24.10 1.96 8.05
C GLU A 74 24.08 1.60 6.56
N GLY A 75 22.96 1.86 5.87
CA GLY A 75 22.78 1.50 4.46
C GLY A 75 22.14 0.12 4.22
N SER A 76 21.79 -0.63 5.27
CA SER A 76 21.27 -1.99 5.12
C SER A 76 19.89 -2.04 4.45
N ASN A 77 19.03 -1.07 4.73
CA ASN A 77 17.69 -1.04 4.15
C ASN A 77 17.75 -0.69 2.66
N GLU A 78 18.63 0.23 2.28
CA GLU A 78 18.92 0.59 0.90
C GLU A 78 19.42 -0.64 0.12
N ALA A 79 20.33 -1.41 0.73
CA ALA A 79 20.83 -2.65 0.18
C ALA A 79 19.73 -3.71 -0.04
N ILE A 80 18.89 -3.92 0.97
CA ILE A 80 17.77 -4.86 0.91
C ILE A 80 16.75 -4.41 -0.14
N GLY A 81 16.41 -3.13 -0.19
CA GLY A 81 15.51 -2.55 -1.17
C GLY A 81 16.02 -2.74 -2.60
N MET A 82 17.32 -2.49 -2.83
CA MET A 82 17.96 -2.77 -4.13
C MET A 82 17.86 -4.24 -4.53
N ALA A 83 18.07 -5.17 -3.61
CA ALA A 83 17.92 -6.59 -3.89
C ALA A 83 16.47 -6.96 -4.23
N LEU A 84 15.52 -6.53 -3.40
CA LEU A 84 14.08 -6.72 -3.63
C LEU A 84 13.66 -6.19 -5.00
N SER A 85 14.19 -5.04 -5.39
CA SER A 85 13.92 -4.41 -6.68
C SER A 85 14.35 -5.24 -7.90
N LEU A 86 15.22 -6.24 -7.71
CA LEU A 86 15.60 -7.25 -8.72
C LEU A 86 14.83 -8.56 -8.51
N ILE A 87 14.62 -8.99 -7.26
CA ILE A 87 13.98 -10.27 -6.94
C ILE A 87 12.63 -10.37 -7.65
N TRP A 88 11.76 -9.37 -7.54
CA TRP A 88 10.42 -9.45 -8.15
C TRP A 88 10.45 -9.52 -9.69
N LEU A 89 11.50 -8.99 -10.33
CA LEU A 89 11.74 -9.09 -11.78
C LEU A 89 12.25 -10.46 -12.22
N ILE A 90 12.92 -11.19 -11.32
CA ILE A 90 13.43 -12.54 -11.59
C ILE A 90 12.29 -13.56 -11.53
N ILE A 91 11.33 -13.38 -10.61
CA ILE A 91 10.22 -14.32 -10.33
C ILE A 91 9.49 -14.84 -11.56
N PRO A 92 9.14 -14.05 -12.60
CA PRO A 92 8.43 -14.57 -13.77
C PRO A 92 9.21 -15.66 -14.53
N SER A 93 10.53 -15.74 -14.36
CA SER A 93 11.38 -16.77 -14.97
C SER A 93 11.67 -17.95 -14.04
N VAL A 94 11.12 -17.96 -12.82
CA VAL A 94 11.30 -19.00 -11.81
C VAL A 94 10.07 -19.91 -11.80
N GLN A 95 10.27 -21.18 -12.17
CA GLN A 95 9.17 -22.16 -12.19
C GLN A 95 8.91 -22.73 -10.79
N GLY A 96 7.70 -23.25 -10.54
CA GLY A 96 7.41 -24.04 -9.34
C GLY A 96 7.60 -23.34 -7.98
N LEU A 97 7.59 -22.01 -7.91
CA LEU A 97 7.75 -21.28 -6.64
C LEU A 97 6.40 -21.16 -5.91
N TYR A 98 6.30 -21.67 -4.68
CA TYR A 98 5.11 -21.61 -3.84
C TYR A 98 5.32 -20.73 -2.60
N PHE A 99 4.31 -19.94 -2.23
CA PHE A 99 4.39 -19.07 -1.05
C PHE A 99 4.68 -19.83 0.25
N LYS A 100 4.07 -21.02 0.42
CA LYS A 100 4.27 -21.87 1.60
C LYS A 100 5.74 -22.28 1.76
N ASP A 101 6.38 -22.70 0.68
CA ASP A 101 7.76 -23.18 0.69
C ASP A 101 8.74 -22.02 0.90
N VAL A 102 8.47 -20.87 0.26
CA VAL A 102 9.23 -19.62 0.46
C VAL A 102 9.15 -19.20 1.93
N LYS A 103 7.94 -19.15 2.50
CA LYS A 103 7.75 -18.76 3.91
C LYS A 103 8.47 -19.72 4.86
N GLN A 104 8.31 -21.03 4.65
CA GLN A 104 8.96 -22.03 5.50
C GLN A 104 10.48 -21.90 5.46
N THR A 105 11.06 -21.67 4.28
CA THR A 105 12.50 -21.50 4.10
C THR A 105 12.99 -20.22 4.78
N LEU A 106 12.35 -19.09 4.51
CA LEU A 106 12.76 -17.80 5.08
C LEU A 106 12.59 -17.74 6.60
N LYS A 107 11.59 -18.42 7.16
CA LYS A 107 11.41 -18.52 8.62
C LYS A 107 12.55 -19.28 9.29
N LYS A 108 13.06 -20.35 8.67
CA LYS A 108 14.25 -21.09 9.16
C LYS A 108 15.48 -20.18 9.21
N GLU A 109 15.63 -19.33 8.20
CA GLU A 109 16.75 -18.39 8.07
C GLU A 109 16.55 -17.06 8.85
N GLN A 110 15.40 -16.90 9.55
CA GLN A 110 14.99 -15.67 10.25
C GLN A 110 14.97 -14.43 9.34
N CYS A 111 14.52 -14.59 8.09
CA CYS A 111 14.57 -13.58 7.03
C CYS A 111 13.20 -13.29 6.39
N ASP A 112 12.11 -13.93 6.87
CA ASP A 112 10.77 -13.78 6.31
C ASP A 112 10.28 -12.33 6.38
N ALA A 113 10.50 -11.63 7.49
CA ALA A 113 10.13 -10.21 7.63
C ALA A 113 10.81 -9.27 6.63
N ALA A 114 11.97 -9.64 6.08
CA ALA A 114 12.66 -8.80 5.10
C ALA A 114 12.08 -8.93 3.67
N LEU A 115 11.43 -10.06 3.37
CA LEU A 115 11.02 -10.44 2.01
C LEU A 115 9.51 -10.60 1.84
N MET A 116 8.78 -10.97 2.89
CA MET A 116 7.36 -11.32 2.80
C MET A 116 6.47 -10.31 3.50
N ILE A 117 5.40 -9.90 2.82
CA ILE A 117 4.30 -9.13 3.43
C ILE A 117 3.48 -9.96 4.43
N THR A 118 3.66 -11.29 4.44
CA THR A 118 2.96 -12.25 5.31
C THR A 118 3.79 -12.71 6.51
N ALA A 119 4.89 -12.02 6.79
CA ALA A 119 5.72 -12.31 7.95
C ALA A 119 4.99 -11.93 9.24
N ASN A 120 4.77 -12.93 10.10
CA ASN A 120 4.15 -12.75 11.41
C ASN A 120 5.17 -13.10 12.49
N VAL A 121 6.10 -12.18 12.72
CA VAL A 121 7.17 -12.35 13.70
C VAL A 121 6.74 -11.67 15.01
N PRO A 122 6.86 -12.35 16.17
CA PRO A 122 6.54 -11.75 17.45
C PRO A 122 7.35 -10.46 17.67
N MET A 123 6.74 -9.44 18.26
CA MET A 123 7.40 -8.16 18.50
C MET A 123 8.32 -8.18 19.74
N ALA A 124 9.27 -7.24 19.79
CA ALA A 124 10.06 -7.00 21.00
C ALA A 124 9.15 -6.53 22.15
N LYS A 125 9.42 -7.03 23.37
CA LYS A 125 8.63 -6.67 24.58
C LYS A 125 9.26 -5.54 25.39
N LYS A 126 10.55 -5.29 25.16
CA LYS A 126 11.35 -4.29 25.85
C LYS A 126 12.33 -3.66 24.89
N MET A 127 12.64 -2.39 25.10
CA MET A 127 13.74 -1.69 24.44
C MET A 127 14.53 -0.87 25.44
N ILE A 128 15.79 -0.63 25.11
CA ILE A 128 16.71 0.19 25.90
C ILE A 128 16.94 1.49 25.17
N ILE A 129 16.91 2.61 25.87
CA ILE A 129 17.20 3.93 25.31
C ILE A 129 18.38 4.53 26.03
N GLN A 130 19.43 4.82 25.26
CA GLN A 130 20.62 5.52 25.70
C GLN A 130 20.34 7.03 25.66
N GLY A 131 20.75 7.74 26.71
CA GLY A 131 20.60 9.20 26.78
C GLY A 131 21.53 9.93 25.82
N PHE A 132 21.29 11.24 25.65
CA PHE A 132 22.12 12.08 24.81
C PHE A 132 23.49 12.39 25.44
N ASP A 133 23.59 12.34 26.77
CA ASP A 133 24.86 12.54 27.47
C ASP A 133 25.59 11.20 27.73
N PRO A 134 26.93 11.14 27.56
CA PRO A 134 27.72 9.94 27.82
C PRO A 134 27.64 9.37 29.25
N GLY A 135 27.12 10.16 30.20
CA GLY A 135 26.93 9.77 31.61
C GLY A 135 25.49 9.41 31.99
N SER A 136 24.53 9.52 31.07
CA SER A 136 23.13 9.22 31.37
C SER A 136 22.91 7.71 31.57
N ILE A 137 22.14 7.37 32.59
CA ILE A 137 21.72 5.98 32.82
C ILE A 137 20.73 5.59 31.71
N PRO A 138 20.95 4.46 31.00
CA PRO A 138 19.99 4.00 30.01
C PRO A 138 18.64 3.66 30.64
N SER A 139 17.54 4.04 29.99
CA SER A 139 16.19 3.70 30.42
C SER A 139 15.66 2.46 29.70
N GLN A 140 14.84 1.66 30.40
CA GLN A 140 14.19 0.49 29.84
C GLN A 140 12.70 0.73 29.70
N PHE A 141 12.17 0.54 28.49
CA PHE A 141 10.77 0.72 28.17
C PHE A 141 10.11 -0.61 27.84
N ASN A 142 8.91 -0.83 28.39
CA ASN A 142 8.06 -1.95 27.99
C ASN A 142 7.30 -1.55 26.73
N ILE A 143 7.21 -2.48 25.77
CA ILE A 143 6.55 -2.24 24.50
C ILE A 143 5.30 -3.11 24.44
N LEU A 144 4.17 -2.47 24.14
CA LEU A 144 2.88 -3.09 23.84
C LEU A 144 2.60 -3.04 22.33
N GLU A 145 1.57 -3.75 21.89
CA GLU A 145 1.25 -3.87 20.47
C GLU A 145 0.96 -2.52 19.79
N GLU A 146 0.35 -1.61 20.52
CA GLU A 146 -0.06 -0.29 20.10
C GLU A 146 0.98 0.81 20.35
N THR A 147 2.12 0.47 20.97
CA THR A 147 3.15 1.46 21.30
C THR A 147 3.72 2.10 20.03
N GLN A 148 3.59 3.42 19.94
CA GLN A 148 4.20 4.26 18.90
C GLN A 148 5.49 4.91 19.41
N PHE A 149 6.36 5.33 18.49
CA PHE A 149 7.57 6.06 18.85
C PHE A 149 7.29 7.43 19.47
N SER A 150 6.13 8.03 19.23
CA SER A 150 5.66 9.28 19.86
C SER A 150 5.53 9.14 21.37
N GLN A 151 4.97 8.02 21.85
CA GLN A 151 4.88 7.70 23.27
C GLN A 151 6.28 7.53 23.86
N VAL A 152 7.11 6.70 23.22
CA VAL A 152 8.49 6.43 23.65
C VAL A 152 9.30 7.73 23.72
N PHE A 153 9.15 8.60 22.72
CA PHE A 153 9.80 9.91 22.65
C PHE A 153 9.36 10.82 23.80
N SER A 154 8.07 10.87 24.10
CA SER A 154 7.53 11.69 25.19
C SER A 154 8.08 11.24 26.55
N ASP A 155 8.11 9.93 26.79
CA ASP A 155 8.67 9.39 28.03
C ASP A 155 10.19 9.67 28.15
N CYS A 156 10.92 9.70 27.02
CA CYS A 156 12.34 10.08 26.99
C CYS A 156 12.55 11.56 27.34
N MET A 157 11.73 12.45 26.77
CA MET A 157 11.78 13.89 27.08
C MET A 157 11.60 14.13 28.58
N GLU A 158 10.64 13.44 29.20
CA GLU A 158 10.43 13.50 30.66
C GLU A 158 11.61 12.93 31.43
N TYR A 159 12.05 11.70 31.10
CA TYR A 159 13.12 11.00 31.81
C TYR A 159 14.45 11.78 31.78
N PHE A 160 14.81 12.35 30.62
CA PHE A 160 16.03 13.13 30.45
C PHE A 160 15.85 14.63 30.73
N SER A 161 14.68 15.05 31.25
CA SER A 161 14.39 16.44 31.63
C SER A 161 14.60 17.46 30.50
N VAL A 162 14.22 17.10 29.26
CA VAL A 162 14.33 17.99 28.11
C VAL A 162 13.11 18.93 28.06
N PRO A 163 13.31 20.25 27.93
CA PRO A 163 12.22 21.21 27.80
C PRO A 163 11.37 20.98 26.53
N PRO A 164 10.03 21.09 26.61
CA PRO A 164 9.15 20.86 25.45
C PRO A 164 9.41 21.77 24.25
N ASP A 165 9.89 23.00 24.46
CA ASP A 165 10.27 23.96 23.42
C ASP A 165 11.49 23.49 22.59
N GLN A 166 12.24 22.51 23.09
CA GLN A 166 13.40 21.95 22.41
C GLN A 166 13.09 20.62 21.71
N ALA A 167 11.86 20.10 21.82
CA ALA A 167 11.49 18.78 21.31
C ALA A 167 11.85 18.57 19.83
N SER A 168 11.74 19.61 18.99
CA SER A 168 12.04 19.51 17.56
C SER A 168 13.51 19.24 17.23
N LYS A 169 14.41 19.33 18.21
CA LYS A 169 15.85 19.08 18.08
C LYS A 169 16.26 17.69 18.55
N TYR A 170 15.33 16.86 19.03
CA TYR A 170 15.64 15.54 19.55
C TYR A 170 14.99 14.46 18.69
N PHE A 171 15.69 13.33 18.54
CA PHE A 171 15.26 12.23 17.69
C PHE A 171 15.62 10.88 18.32
N LEU A 172 14.81 9.87 18.01
CA LEU A 172 15.07 8.48 18.38
C LEU A 172 15.78 7.77 17.21
N VAL A 173 17.01 7.32 17.47
CA VAL A 173 17.90 6.74 16.46
C VAL A 173 18.23 5.29 16.81
N ASP A 174 18.05 4.34 15.91
CA ASP A 174 18.51 2.96 16.14
C ASP A 174 20.03 2.92 16.32
N ALA A 175 20.49 2.34 17.43
CA ALA A 175 21.89 2.39 17.82
C ALA A 175 22.83 1.63 16.86
N LYS A 176 22.30 0.71 16.04
CA LYS A 176 23.09 -0.14 15.16
C LYS A 176 23.07 0.33 13.70
N THR A 177 21.91 0.74 13.22
CA THR A 177 21.67 1.13 11.82
C THR A 177 21.68 2.64 11.61
N GLY A 178 21.57 3.43 12.68
CA GLY A 178 21.41 4.87 12.60
C GLY A 178 20.02 5.31 12.15
N TYR A 179 19.05 4.40 12.07
CA TYR A 179 17.71 4.70 11.56
C TYR A 179 16.93 5.67 12.48
N LEU A 180 16.52 6.83 11.95
CA LEU A 180 15.63 7.77 12.63
C LEU A 180 14.18 7.34 12.52
N HIS A 181 13.54 7.12 13.66
CA HIS A 181 12.14 6.69 13.69
C HIS A 181 11.17 7.86 13.54
N ASN A 182 10.16 7.67 12.69
CA ASN A 182 9.02 8.56 12.65
C ASN A 182 8.19 8.38 13.95
N PRO A 183 7.90 9.46 14.70
CA PRO A 183 7.08 9.38 15.92
C PRO A 183 5.73 8.68 15.72
N ASN A 184 5.11 8.82 14.55
CA ASN A 184 3.78 8.23 14.26
C ASN A 184 3.84 6.74 13.92
N SER A 185 5.04 6.16 13.77
CA SER A 185 5.20 4.74 13.47
C SER A 185 5.08 3.87 14.72
N TYR A 186 4.61 2.64 14.54
CA TYR A 186 4.51 1.64 15.60
C TYR A 186 5.83 0.93 15.82
N VAL A 187 6.24 0.76 17.07
CA VAL A 187 7.51 0.10 17.45
C VAL A 187 7.55 -1.35 16.96
N ARG A 188 6.40 -2.05 16.98
CA ARG A 188 6.27 -3.45 16.56
C ARG A 188 6.68 -3.71 15.11
N ASP A 189 6.60 -2.69 14.25
CA ASP A 189 6.86 -2.82 12.81
C ASP A 189 8.37 -2.86 12.51
N TYR A 190 9.21 -2.43 13.45
CA TYR A 190 10.66 -2.31 13.27
C TYR A 190 11.43 -3.30 14.13
N TYR A 191 10.89 -3.67 15.29
CA TYR A 191 11.62 -4.45 16.29
C TYR A 191 10.92 -5.75 16.65
N PHE A 192 11.55 -6.85 16.24
CA PHE A 192 11.07 -8.21 16.49
C PHE A 192 11.72 -8.85 17.71
N PHE A 193 11.00 -9.78 18.33
CA PHE A 193 11.46 -10.56 19.47
C PHE A 193 12.70 -11.37 19.09
N ARG A 194 13.76 -11.21 19.88
CA ARG A 194 14.94 -12.06 19.85
C ARG A 194 15.29 -12.45 21.28
N ARG A 195 15.61 -13.72 21.49
CA ARG A 195 15.90 -14.24 22.83
C ARG A 195 17.12 -13.53 23.40
N SER A 196 17.00 -13.02 24.62
CA SER A 196 18.08 -12.33 25.35
C SER A 196 18.67 -11.11 24.62
N PHE A 197 17.91 -10.51 23.71
CA PHE A 197 18.30 -9.31 22.99
C PHE A 197 17.17 -8.28 23.09
N TYR A 198 17.53 -7.06 23.49
CA TYR A 198 16.62 -5.92 23.49
C TYR A 198 17.11 -4.89 22.47
N PRO A 199 16.25 -4.41 21.57
CA PRO A 199 16.55 -3.28 20.70
C PRO A 199 17.09 -2.09 21.50
N GLN A 200 18.04 -1.38 20.91
CA GLN A 200 18.67 -0.22 21.53
C GLN A 200 18.49 1.00 20.64
N LEU A 201 17.98 2.07 21.23
CA LEU A 201 17.91 3.39 20.61
C LEU A 201 18.82 4.37 21.32
N ASN A 202 19.30 5.35 20.58
CA ASN A 202 19.96 6.53 21.10
C ASN A 202 18.97 7.69 21.01
N PHE A 203 18.79 8.41 22.11
CA PHE A 203 18.09 9.67 22.15
C PHE A 203 19.08 10.78 21.86
N VAL A 204 19.01 11.38 20.68
CA VAL A 204 20.08 12.23 20.13
C VAL A 204 19.56 13.63 19.85
N GLN A 205 20.35 14.64 20.22
CA GLN A 205 20.13 16.03 19.82
C GLN A 205 20.79 16.29 18.46
N MET A 206 20.05 16.85 17.50
CA MET A 206 20.56 17.28 16.20
C MET A 206 19.77 18.48 15.66
N ASP A 207 20.29 19.10 14.61
CA ASP A 207 19.57 20.17 13.91
C ASP A 207 18.23 19.65 13.35
N GLN A 208 17.19 20.47 13.44
CA GLN A 208 15.84 20.07 13.05
C GLN A 208 15.73 19.78 11.55
N ASP A 209 16.28 20.64 10.69
CA ASP A 209 16.19 20.46 9.25
C ASP A 209 17.05 19.27 8.79
N GLU A 210 18.22 19.07 9.42
CA GLU A 210 19.05 17.88 9.20
C GLU A 210 18.32 16.59 9.61
N GLY A 211 17.73 16.57 10.82
CA GLY A 211 16.98 15.42 11.34
C GLY A 211 15.74 15.09 10.50
N GLU A 212 14.97 16.11 10.11
CA GLU A 212 13.81 15.94 9.22
C GLU A 212 14.22 15.39 7.84
N ALA A 213 15.31 15.88 7.25
CA ALA A 213 15.81 15.40 5.97
C ALA A 213 16.29 13.94 6.05
N LYS A 214 17.06 13.61 7.11
CA LYS A 214 17.57 12.25 7.33
C LYS A 214 16.44 11.26 7.61
N MET A 215 15.44 11.64 8.39
CA MET A 215 14.24 10.83 8.63
C MET A 215 13.48 10.54 7.33
N LYS A 216 13.34 11.52 6.42
CA LYS A 216 12.71 11.33 5.11
C LYS A 216 13.49 10.37 4.21
N GLN A 217 14.81 10.52 4.14
CA GLN A 217 15.67 9.61 3.39
C GLN A 217 15.55 8.17 3.89
N MET A 218 15.53 7.98 5.22
CA MET A 218 15.39 6.66 5.84
C MET A 218 13.99 6.07 5.65
N ALA A 219 12.94 6.89 5.75
CA ALA A 219 11.57 6.50 5.42
C ALA A 219 11.43 6.09 3.95
N PHE A 220 12.14 6.76 3.04
CA PHE A 220 12.20 6.37 1.62
C PHE A 220 12.82 4.97 1.47
N ALA A 221 13.98 4.72 2.08
CA ALA A 221 14.63 3.40 2.02
C ALA A 221 13.72 2.27 2.55
N MET A 222 13.02 2.52 3.67
CA MET A 222 12.05 1.56 4.22
C MET A 222 10.85 1.35 3.29
N LYS A 223 10.25 2.43 2.78
CA LYS A 223 9.13 2.32 1.83
C LYS A 223 9.54 1.58 0.56
N PHE A 224 10.79 1.70 0.14
CA PHE A 224 11.33 1.01 -1.03
C PHE A 224 11.43 -0.51 -0.77
N CYS A 225 11.85 -0.91 0.43
CA CYS A 225 11.75 -2.30 0.88
C CYS A 225 10.30 -2.80 0.88
N GLU A 226 9.37 -2.06 1.48
CA GLU A 226 7.95 -2.46 1.53
C GLU A 226 7.36 -2.65 0.11
N LEU A 227 7.61 -1.71 -0.80
CA LEU A 227 7.21 -1.82 -2.21
C LEU A 227 7.78 -3.10 -2.84
N GLY A 228 9.07 -3.38 -2.61
CA GLY A 228 9.72 -4.58 -3.09
C GLY A 228 9.05 -5.87 -2.63
N ARG A 229 8.62 -5.94 -1.36
CA ARG A 229 7.89 -7.10 -0.81
C ARG A 229 6.50 -7.27 -1.43
N VAL A 230 5.80 -6.16 -1.68
CA VAL A 230 4.48 -6.19 -2.33
C VAL A 230 4.62 -6.64 -3.78
N LEU A 231 5.57 -6.09 -4.53
CA LEU A 231 5.84 -6.48 -5.91
C LEU A 231 6.32 -7.93 -6.02
N LEU A 232 7.08 -8.42 -5.04
CA LEU A 232 7.44 -9.83 -4.96
C LEU A 232 6.18 -10.70 -4.85
N SER A 233 5.31 -10.43 -3.87
CA SER A 233 4.06 -11.17 -3.71
C SER A 233 3.17 -11.09 -4.95
N TYR A 234 3.03 -9.90 -5.54
CA TYR A 234 2.27 -9.69 -6.77
C TYR A 234 2.85 -10.48 -7.95
N SER A 235 4.17 -10.46 -8.14
CA SER A 235 4.85 -11.19 -9.21
C SER A 235 4.70 -12.71 -9.05
N VAL A 236 4.79 -13.22 -7.81
CA VAL A 236 4.55 -14.65 -7.52
C VAL A 236 3.13 -15.02 -7.87
N LEU A 237 2.13 -14.21 -7.48
CA LEU A 237 0.73 -14.49 -7.81
C LEU A 237 0.49 -14.43 -9.33
N LYS A 238 0.97 -13.39 -10.00
CA LYS A 238 0.77 -13.14 -11.43
C LYS A 238 1.45 -14.17 -12.34
N SER A 239 2.58 -14.71 -11.90
CA SER A 239 3.35 -15.70 -12.68
C SER A 239 2.90 -17.15 -12.43
N ALA A 240 1.85 -17.35 -11.62
CA ALA A 240 1.30 -18.66 -11.34
C ALA A 240 0.56 -19.24 -12.57
N SER A 241 0.59 -20.56 -12.73
CA SER A 241 -0.34 -21.23 -13.63
C SER A 241 -1.77 -21.21 -13.06
N GLU A 242 -2.78 -21.16 -13.94
CA GLU A 242 -4.19 -21.00 -13.57
C GLU A 242 -4.65 -22.01 -12.50
N ASN A 243 -4.24 -23.27 -12.64
CA ASN A 243 -4.61 -24.36 -11.72
C ASN A 243 -4.11 -24.17 -10.27
N ILE A 244 -3.12 -23.30 -10.03
CA ILE A 244 -2.50 -23.09 -8.71
C ILE A 244 -2.95 -21.76 -8.09
N ILE A 245 -3.57 -20.86 -8.87
CA ILE A 245 -4.00 -19.54 -8.41
C ILE A 245 -4.93 -19.63 -7.17
N PRO A 246 -5.97 -20.50 -7.13
CA PRO A 246 -6.85 -20.58 -5.97
C PRO A 246 -6.08 -20.93 -4.67
N GLN A 247 -5.13 -21.87 -4.74
CA GLN A 247 -4.29 -22.25 -3.61
C GLN A 247 -3.43 -21.08 -3.10
N ARG A 248 -2.88 -20.28 -4.01
CA ARG A 248 -2.06 -19.11 -3.67
C ARG A 248 -2.88 -18.00 -3.02
N ILE A 249 -4.10 -17.78 -3.51
CA ILE A 249 -5.03 -16.80 -2.94
C ILE A 249 -5.46 -17.22 -1.55
N TYR A 250 -5.81 -18.50 -1.36
CA TYR A 250 -6.14 -19.03 -0.03
C TYR A 250 -5.01 -18.80 0.97
N PHE A 251 -3.77 -19.12 0.58
CA PHE A 251 -2.60 -18.88 1.44
C PHE A 251 -2.45 -17.39 1.80
N LEU A 252 -2.47 -16.49 0.80
CA LEU A 252 -2.30 -15.06 1.04
C LEU A 252 -3.44 -14.50 1.91
N HIS A 253 -4.68 -14.94 1.65
CA HIS A 253 -5.84 -14.53 2.44
C HIS A 253 -5.68 -14.96 3.91
N GLU A 254 -5.46 -16.25 4.16
CA GLU A 254 -5.31 -16.81 5.51
C GLU A 254 -4.20 -16.10 6.29
N GLU A 255 -3.08 -15.82 5.63
CA GLU A 255 -1.94 -15.15 6.25
C GLU A 255 -2.21 -13.68 6.52
N LEU A 256 -2.75 -12.92 5.56
CA LEU A 256 -3.01 -11.48 5.72
C LEU A 256 -4.06 -11.21 6.80
N THR A 257 -5.14 -11.99 6.85
CA THR A 257 -6.20 -11.82 7.87
C THR A 257 -5.69 -12.03 9.29
N ARG A 258 -4.62 -12.83 9.48
CA ARG A 258 -4.01 -13.08 10.80
C ARG A 258 -2.98 -12.03 11.20
N LEU A 259 -2.61 -11.10 10.33
CA LEU A 259 -1.61 -10.09 10.63
C LEU A 259 -2.24 -8.91 11.38
N PRO A 260 -1.76 -8.57 12.58
CA PRO A 260 -2.21 -7.38 13.30
C PRO A 260 -1.95 -6.08 12.52
N ALA A 261 -1.01 -6.12 11.58
CA ALA A 261 -0.64 -4.97 10.76
C ALA A 261 -1.49 -4.84 9.49
N PHE A 262 -2.32 -5.80 9.10
CA PHE A 262 -3.15 -5.70 7.90
C PHE A 262 -4.58 -5.27 8.26
N PRO A 263 -5.22 -4.33 7.53
CA PRO A 263 -4.73 -3.59 6.35
C PRO A 263 -3.90 -2.33 6.67
N ARG A 264 -3.67 -2.01 7.95
CA ARG A 264 -2.97 -0.77 8.39
C ARG A 264 -1.67 -0.51 7.62
N LYS A 265 -0.78 -1.49 7.49
CA LYS A 265 0.55 -1.34 6.85
C LYS A 265 0.44 -1.10 5.34
N ALA A 266 -0.57 -1.67 4.68
CA ALA A 266 -0.85 -1.38 3.29
C ALA A 266 -1.21 0.10 3.09
N LEU A 267 -1.92 0.68 4.07
CA LEU A 267 -2.41 2.05 4.05
C LEU A 267 -1.51 3.07 4.77
N GLU A 268 -0.46 2.64 5.46
CA GLU A 268 0.48 3.54 6.16
C GLU A 268 1.16 4.52 5.20
N SER A 269 1.01 5.81 5.45
CA SER A 269 1.48 6.90 4.60
C SER A 269 2.29 7.89 5.45
N CYS A 270 3.27 8.55 4.84
CA CYS A 270 4.17 9.47 5.54
C CYS A 270 3.63 10.91 5.48
N PHE A 271 2.37 11.10 5.87
CA PHE A 271 1.74 12.42 5.86
C PHE A 271 2.54 13.43 6.69
N GLY A 272 2.68 14.65 6.15
CA GLY A 272 3.53 15.70 6.73
C GLY A 272 5.00 15.63 6.29
N MET A 273 5.46 14.52 5.70
CA MET A 273 6.84 14.36 5.26
C MET A 273 7.07 14.64 3.76
N TYR A 274 6.00 14.95 3.01
CA TYR A 274 6.05 15.13 1.54
C TYR A 274 6.55 16.50 1.07
N HIS A 275 6.96 17.36 1.99
CA HIS A 275 7.49 18.69 1.70
C HIS A 275 8.98 18.78 2.01
N LYS A 276 9.64 19.82 1.46
CA LYS A 276 11.11 20.05 1.53
C LYS A 276 11.91 18.90 0.88
N THR A 277 13.22 18.88 1.14
CA THR A 277 14.18 17.87 0.66
C THR A 277 13.67 16.44 0.93
N TRP A 278 13.81 15.55 -0.05
CA TRP A 278 13.31 14.16 -0.04
C TRP A 278 11.78 13.99 -0.02
N GLY A 279 11.00 15.05 0.14
CA GLY A 279 9.54 14.95 0.28
C GLY A 279 8.84 14.47 -0.99
N LYS A 280 9.26 14.97 -2.16
CA LYS A 280 8.64 14.59 -3.45
C LYS A 280 8.98 13.15 -3.83
N GLU A 281 10.23 12.75 -3.62
CA GLU A 281 10.72 11.40 -3.85
C GLU A 281 9.99 10.40 -2.96
N LEU A 282 9.80 10.73 -1.68
CA LEU A 282 9.04 9.92 -0.73
C LEU A 282 7.56 9.81 -1.12
N TYR A 283 6.93 10.92 -1.56
CA TYR A 283 5.55 10.90 -2.04
C TYR A 283 5.39 9.98 -3.27
N GLY A 284 6.24 10.13 -4.29
CA GLY A 284 6.19 9.30 -5.48
C GLY A 284 6.42 7.80 -5.18
N LEU A 285 7.29 7.50 -4.21
CA LEU A 285 7.50 6.13 -3.77
C LEU A 285 6.31 5.57 -2.97
N ASP A 286 5.67 6.39 -2.13
CA ASP A 286 4.45 5.98 -1.41
C ASP A 286 3.29 5.71 -2.38
N MET A 287 3.13 6.53 -3.43
CA MET A 287 2.19 6.27 -4.53
C MET A 287 2.43 4.92 -5.20
N MET A 288 3.69 4.62 -5.58
CA MET A 288 4.04 3.33 -6.19
C MET A 288 3.75 2.16 -5.25
N HIS A 289 4.02 2.33 -3.95
CA HIS A 289 3.69 1.35 -2.92
C HIS A 289 2.18 1.11 -2.83
N LYS A 290 1.35 2.16 -2.83
CA LYS A 290 -0.12 2.05 -2.83
C LYS A 290 -0.64 1.38 -4.09
N LEU A 291 -0.12 1.75 -5.26
CA LEU A 291 -0.49 1.11 -6.51
C LEU A 291 -0.12 -0.38 -6.51
N GLY A 292 1.04 -0.75 -5.99
CA GLY A 292 1.45 -2.15 -5.84
C GLY A 292 0.47 -2.94 -4.95
N TRP A 293 0.04 -2.37 -3.83
CA TRP A 293 -0.98 -2.97 -2.97
C TRP A 293 -2.32 -3.12 -3.70
N ALA A 294 -2.79 -2.07 -4.37
CA ALA A 294 -4.02 -2.13 -5.14
C ALA A 294 -3.96 -3.21 -6.21
N GLN A 295 -2.85 -3.33 -6.95
CA GLN A 295 -2.66 -4.38 -7.96
C GLN A 295 -2.67 -5.79 -7.37
N LEU A 296 -2.03 -6.00 -6.21
CA LEU A 296 -2.05 -7.27 -5.49
C LEU A 296 -3.47 -7.63 -5.05
N MET A 297 -4.16 -6.69 -4.40
CA MET A 297 -5.53 -6.90 -3.90
C MET A 297 -6.51 -7.16 -5.04
N THR A 298 -6.48 -6.38 -6.13
CA THR A 298 -7.29 -6.64 -7.34
C THR A 298 -7.02 -8.03 -7.89
N SER A 299 -5.75 -8.45 -7.95
CA SER A 299 -5.40 -9.80 -8.44
C SER A 299 -5.88 -10.92 -7.52
N MET A 300 -5.90 -10.70 -6.20
CA MET A 300 -6.43 -11.67 -5.25
C MET A 300 -7.96 -11.74 -5.35
N LEU A 301 -8.65 -10.60 -5.30
CA LEU A 301 -10.10 -10.50 -5.28
C LEU A 301 -10.73 -11.00 -6.59
N ARG A 302 -10.15 -10.64 -7.75
CA ARG A 302 -10.62 -11.10 -9.07
C ARG A 302 -10.62 -12.62 -9.21
N ASN A 303 -9.61 -13.27 -8.64
CA ASN A 303 -9.40 -14.71 -8.79
C ASN A 303 -9.93 -15.51 -7.59
N MET A 304 -10.67 -14.86 -6.68
CA MET A 304 -11.26 -15.49 -5.51
C MET A 304 -12.56 -16.21 -5.90
N GLU A 305 -12.59 -17.54 -5.85
CA GLU A 305 -13.72 -18.34 -6.38
C GLU A 305 -14.98 -18.31 -5.50
N ASN A 306 -14.84 -18.32 -4.17
CA ASN A 306 -15.98 -18.37 -3.26
C ASN A 306 -15.92 -17.25 -2.21
N PRO A 307 -16.62 -16.13 -2.42
CA PRO A 307 -16.58 -14.96 -1.54
C PRO A 307 -17.20 -15.26 -0.17
N TYR A 308 -18.14 -16.20 -0.10
CA TYR A 308 -18.88 -16.56 1.11
C TYR A 308 -18.05 -17.39 2.10
N LEU A 309 -16.89 -17.90 1.69
CA LEU A 309 -15.89 -18.46 2.61
C LEU A 309 -15.11 -17.37 3.36
N PHE A 310 -15.26 -16.10 2.99
CA PHE A 310 -14.42 -15.01 3.46
C PHE A 310 -15.28 -13.87 4.07
N GLY A 311 -15.70 -14.06 5.33
CA GLY A 311 -16.41 -13.02 6.10
C GLY A 311 -15.62 -11.70 6.26
N ASP A 312 -14.33 -11.74 5.94
CA ASP A 312 -13.38 -10.64 6.08
C ASP A 312 -13.11 -9.89 4.76
N LEU A 313 -13.95 -10.07 3.73
CA LEU A 313 -13.81 -9.39 2.42
C LEU A 313 -13.63 -7.87 2.55
N HIS A 314 -14.30 -7.27 3.54
CA HIS A 314 -14.21 -5.85 3.86
C HIS A 314 -12.76 -5.40 4.18
N LEU A 315 -11.92 -6.25 4.78
CA LEU A 315 -10.52 -5.93 5.08
C LEU A 315 -9.69 -5.70 3.80
N PHE A 316 -9.94 -6.51 2.77
CA PHE A 316 -9.26 -6.41 1.47
C PHE A 316 -9.80 -5.23 0.66
N MET A 317 -11.13 -5.01 0.70
CA MET A 317 -11.75 -3.83 0.10
C MET A 317 -11.23 -2.53 0.72
N ASN A 318 -11.03 -2.50 2.04
CA ASN A 318 -10.47 -1.34 2.73
C ASN A 318 -9.09 -0.94 2.20
N VAL A 319 -8.30 -1.87 1.67
CA VAL A 319 -7.03 -1.52 1.00
C VAL A 319 -7.29 -0.74 -0.28
N ILE A 320 -8.22 -1.18 -1.13
CA ILE A 320 -8.59 -0.45 -2.37
C ILE A 320 -9.18 0.92 -2.03
N ASN A 321 -10.12 0.97 -1.07
CA ASN A 321 -10.74 2.21 -0.60
C ASN A 321 -9.69 3.17 -0.05
N GLY A 322 -8.81 2.69 0.83
CA GLY A 322 -7.75 3.51 1.40
C GLY A 322 -6.77 4.01 0.35
N VAL A 323 -6.35 3.18 -0.61
CA VAL A 323 -5.48 3.62 -1.71
C VAL A 323 -6.15 4.73 -2.54
N PHE A 324 -7.44 4.59 -2.85
CA PHE A 324 -8.22 5.61 -3.54
C PHE A 324 -8.31 6.93 -2.74
N ILE A 325 -8.53 6.85 -1.42
CA ILE A 325 -8.60 8.04 -0.56
C ILE A 325 -7.24 8.73 -0.43
N LEU A 326 -6.16 7.95 -0.36
CA LEU A 326 -4.82 8.46 -0.08
C LEU A 326 -4.16 9.12 -1.29
N HIS A 327 -4.41 8.60 -2.50
CA HIS A 327 -3.73 9.00 -3.74
C HIS A 327 -4.65 9.01 -4.97
N GLY A 328 -5.95 9.24 -4.77
CA GLY A 328 -6.96 9.27 -5.84
C GLY A 328 -6.84 10.47 -6.80
N GLU A 329 -6.01 11.46 -6.47
CA GLU A 329 -5.63 12.55 -7.35
C GLU A 329 -4.78 12.09 -8.54
N ASP A 330 -4.11 10.94 -8.42
CA ASP A 330 -3.38 10.34 -9.53
C ASP A 330 -4.31 9.55 -10.44
N SER A 331 -4.31 9.93 -11.72
CA SER A 331 -5.17 9.31 -12.73
C SER A 331 -4.98 7.80 -12.85
N SER A 332 -3.77 7.27 -12.62
CA SER A 332 -3.53 5.82 -12.74
C SER A 332 -4.13 5.07 -11.55
N ILE A 333 -3.96 5.58 -10.33
CA ILE A 333 -4.55 5.02 -9.11
C ILE A 333 -6.07 5.11 -9.18
N LEU A 334 -6.60 6.29 -9.54
CA LEU A 334 -8.03 6.52 -9.73
C LEU A 334 -8.64 5.50 -10.69
N ARG A 335 -8.07 5.38 -11.90
CA ARG A 335 -8.53 4.43 -12.92
C ARG A 335 -8.47 2.99 -12.43
N HIS A 336 -7.37 2.59 -11.77
CA HIS A 336 -7.18 1.24 -11.27
C HIS A 336 -8.20 0.86 -10.19
N CYS A 337 -8.42 1.74 -9.20
CA CYS A 337 -9.38 1.49 -8.14
C CYS A 337 -10.82 1.43 -8.68
N LEU A 338 -11.21 2.36 -9.56
CA LEU A 338 -12.54 2.34 -10.19
C LEU A 338 -12.77 1.10 -11.04
N ALA A 339 -11.78 0.70 -11.86
CA ALA A 339 -11.86 -0.52 -12.64
C ALA A 339 -11.97 -1.76 -11.74
N THR A 340 -11.25 -1.78 -10.61
CA THR A 340 -11.35 -2.84 -9.61
C THR A 340 -12.76 -2.91 -9.05
N TYR A 341 -13.36 -1.80 -8.63
CA TYR A 341 -14.73 -1.81 -8.12
C TYR A 341 -15.76 -2.36 -9.12
N ILE A 342 -15.64 -2.01 -10.41
CA ILE A 342 -16.50 -2.54 -11.47
C ILE A 342 -16.32 -4.05 -11.61
N GLU A 343 -15.08 -4.54 -11.59
CA GLU A 343 -14.83 -5.99 -11.66
C GLU A 343 -15.42 -6.73 -10.45
N LEU A 344 -15.30 -6.15 -9.26
CA LEU A 344 -15.80 -6.78 -8.04
C LEU A 344 -17.32 -6.78 -7.96
N SER A 345 -18.00 -5.74 -8.46
CA SER A 345 -19.47 -5.72 -8.52
C SER A 345 -20.02 -6.79 -9.48
N ILE A 346 -19.30 -7.08 -10.57
CA ILE A 346 -19.62 -8.17 -11.50
C ILE A 346 -19.32 -9.52 -10.86
N HIS A 347 -18.11 -9.69 -10.32
CA HIS A 347 -17.60 -10.96 -9.80
C HIS A 347 -18.34 -11.41 -8.53
N PHE A 348 -18.66 -10.46 -7.65
CA PHE A 348 -19.36 -10.70 -6.39
C PHE A 348 -20.81 -10.20 -6.42
N LYS A 349 -21.51 -10.39 -7.57
CA LYS A 349 -22.88 -9.90 -7.83
C LYS A 349 -23.84 -10.05 -6.65
N ALA A 350 -23.87 -11.23 -6.01
CA ALA A 350 -24.81 -11.50 -4.92
C ALA A 350 -24.43 -10.85 -3.57
N ILE A 351 -23.15 -10.57 -3.33
CA ILE A 351 -22.72 -9.72 -2.19
C ILE A 351 -23.05 -8.27 -2.49
N PHE A 352 -22.78 -7.81 -3.72
CA PHE A 352 -23.04 -6.44 -4.14
C PHE A 352 -24.52 -6.10 -4.24
N SER A 353 -25.40 -7.08 -4.49
CA SER A 353 -26.85 -6.87 -4.47
C SER A 353 -27.44 -6.69 -3.06
N THR A 354 -26.67 -6.91 -2.00
CA THR A 354 -27.12 -6.75 -0.61
C THR A 354 -26.35 -5.62 0.07
N ASN A 355 -25.07 -5.83 0.39
CA ASN A 355 -24.28 -4.91 1.23
C ASN A 355 -22.92 -4.53 0.61
N GLY A 356 -22.58 -5.02 -0.60
CA GLY A 356 -21.25 -4.79 -1.19
C GLY A 356 -20.97 -3.31 -1.48
N TYR A 357 -21.99 -2.55 -1.87
CA TYR A 357 -21.85 -1.11 -2.10
C TYR A 357 -21.59 -0.32 -0.80
N ASP A 358 -22.14 -0.74 0.34
CA ASP A 358 -21.85 -0.10 1.64
C ASP A 358 -20.37 -0.21 2.00
N ASN A 359 -19.72 -1.33 1.66
CA ASN A 359 -18.29 -1.51 1.88
C ASN A 359 -17.44 -0.57 0.99
N MET A 360 -17.95 -0.12 -0.15
CA MET A 360 -17.27 0.86 -1.01
C MET A 360 -17.58 2.30 -0.59
N PHE A 361 -18.87 2.64 -0.46
CA PHE A 361 -19.34 4.01 -0.19
C PHE A 361 -19.21 4.41 1.28
N GLY A 362 -19.23 3.46 2.22
CA GLY A 362 -19.03 3.73 3.64
C GLY A 362 -17.68 4.36 3.95
N SER A 363 -16.66 4.08 3.13
CA SER A 363 -15.35 4.74 3.24
C SER A 363 -15.35 6.17 2.68
N ILE A 364 -16.16 6.44 1.67
CA ILE A 364 -16.35 7.78 1.07
C ILE A 364 -17.14 8.70 2.01
N ALA A 365 -18.10 8.16 2.76
CA ALA A 365 -18.91 8.95 3.68
C ALA A 365 -18.09 9.75 4.71
N ASN A 366 -16.96 9.19 5.17
CA ASN A 366 -16.08 9.83 6.16
C ASN A 366 -15.27 11.01 5.60
N ILE A 367 -15.16 11.13 4.28
CA ILE A 367 -14.45 12.22 3.61
C ILE A 367 -15.42 13.20 2.94
N LEU A 368 -16.73 13.04 3.12
CA LEU A 368 -17.69 13.98 2.57
C LEU A 368 -17.63 15.30 3.33
N ASP A 369 -17.31 16.36 2.59
CA ASP A 369 -17.45 17.72 3.08
C ASP A 369 -18.88 18.20 2.84
N LEU A 370 -19.54 18.50 3.96
CA LEU A 370 -20.90 19.02 4.01
C LEU A 370 -20.93 20.56 4.04
N ASN A 371 -19.77 21.22 3.93
CA ASN A 371 -19.68 22.66 3.73
C ASN A 371 -20.17 23.03 2.32
N ASP A 372 -21.04 24.04 2.25
CA ASP A 372 -21.67 24.53 1.02
C ASP A 372 -20.78 25.56 0.26
N ASP A 373 -19.65 25.98 0.83
CA ASP A 373 -18.71 26.89 0.17
C ASP A 373 -17.86 26.14 -0.89
N GLU A 374 -18.12 26.38 -2.18
CA GLU A 374 -17.37 25.76 -3.29
C GLU A 374 -15.93 26.32 -3.43
N LEU A 375 -15.60 27.46 -2.79
CA LEU A 375 -14.26 28.04 -2.82
C LEU A 375 -13.34 27.49 -1.72
N ASP A 376 -13.93 26.92 -0.66
CA ASP A 376 -13.22 26.25 0.43
C ASP A 376 -12.90 24.80 0.04
N PHE A 377 -11.83 24.61 -0.73
CA PHE A 377 -11.42 23.30 -1.23
C PHE A 377 -10.33 22.67 -0.35
N ASP A 378 -10.68 21.60 0.37
CA ASP A 378 -9.70 20.68 0.97
C ASP A 378 -9.51 19.48 0.02
N ALA A 379 -8.27 19.24 -0.39
CA ALA A 379 -7.91 18.12 -1.25
C ALA A 379 -8.21 16.74 -0.62
N ARG A 380 -8.51 16.69 0.68
CA ARG A 380 -8.78 15.45 1.42
C ARG A 380 -10.27 15.13 1.56
N THR A 381 -11.14 16.00 1.08
CA THR A 381 -12.59 15.84 1.22
C THR A 381 -13.31 15.95 -0.12
N ILE A 382 -14.49 15.33 -0.20
CA ILE A 382 -15.35 15.36 -1.37
C ILE A 382 -16.58 16.20 -1.03
N LYS A 383 -16.78 17.32 -1.74
CA LYS A 383 -17.98 18.13 -1.56
C LYS A 383 -19.24 17.30 -1.84
N GLY A 384 -20.24 17.42 -0.97
CA GLY A 384 -21.54 16.77 -1.17
C GLY A 384 -22.24 17.17 -2.48
N THR A 385 -21.94 18.37 -3.02
CA THR A 385 -22.39 18.81 -4.36
C THR A 385 -21.79 17.96 -5.48
N HIS A 386 -20.49 17.65 -5.42
CA HIS A 386 -19.82 16.81 -6.41
C HIS A 386 -20.28 15.37 -6.36
N LEU A 387 -20.45 14.80 -5.15
CA LEU A 387 -21.02 13.47 -5.00
C LEU A 387 -22.46 13.43 -5.56
N PHE A 388 -23.27 14.45 -5.29
CA PHE A 388 -24.63 14.52 -5.83
C PHE A 388 -24.64 14.60 -7.37
N ARG A 389 -23.82 15.49 -7.97
CA ARG A 389 -23.67 15.58 -9.44
C ARG A 389 -23.22 14.25 -10.05
N LEU A 390 -22.31 13.54 -9.40
CA LEU A 390 -21.89 12.20 -9.82
C LEU A 390 -23.06 11.21 -9.79
N LEU A 391 -23.83 11.17 -8.71
CA LEU A 391 -25.00 10.29 -8.58
C LEU A 391 -26.07 10.61 -9.63
N THR A 392 -26.35 11.88 -9.90
CA THR A 392 -27.28 12.30 -10.98
C THR A 392 -26.74 11.94 -12.37
N ALA A 393 -25.43 12.02 -12.60
CA ALA A 393 -24.81 11.60 -13.85
C ALA A 393 -24.93 10.09 -14.10
N MET A 394 -25.01 9.27 -13.03
CA MET A 394 -25.24 7.82 -13.13
C MET A 394 -26.64 7.44 -13.64
N GLU A 395 -27.60 8.38 -13.71
CA GLU A 395 -28.92 8.11 -14.29
C GLU A 395 -28.89 8.12 -15.83
N ASN A 396 -27.94 8.85 -16.42
CA ASN A 396 -27.78 9.04 -17.87
C ASN A 396 -26.49 8.38 -18.40
N LEU A 397 -26.21 7.15 -17.95
CA LEU A 397 -25.01 6.37 -18.36
C LEU A 397 -24.91 6.18 -19.87
N ASP A 398 -26.03 6.17 -20.59
CA ASP A 398 -26.09 5.98 -22.05
C ASP A 398 -25.42 7.13 -22.84
N GLN A 399 -25.16 8.28 -22.20
CA GLN A 399 -24.55 9.47 -22.80
C GLN A 399 -23.15 9.76 -22.26
N GLN A 400 -22.69 9.01 -21.25
CA GLN A 400 -21.39 9.23 -20.60
C GLN A 400 -20.25 8.65 -21.45
N LYS A 401 -19.27 9.48 -21.81
CA LYS A 401 -18.00 9.02 -22.40
C LYS A 401 -17.03 8.67 -21.28
N ASP A 402 -16.42 7.48 -21.36
CA ASP A 402 -15.32 7.06 -20.49
C ASP A 402 -14.03 7.84 -20.82
N THR A 403 -13.98 9.11 -20.39
CA THR A 403 -12.87 10.03 -20.63
C THR A 403 -11.59 9.62 -19.93
N LEU A 404 -11.71 8.86 -18.84
CA LEU A 404 -10.60 8.32 -18.07
C LEU A 404 -10.18 6.93 -18.54
N GLU A 405 -10.82 6.36 -19.58
CA GLU A 405 -10.53 5.02 -20.10
C GLU A 405 -10.51 3.94 -18.99
N ILE A 406 -11.40 4.04 -17.99
CA ILE A 406 -11.51 3.08 -16.88
C ILE A 406 -11.93 1.72 -17.43
N LEU A 407 -12.88 1.70 -18.37
CA LEU A 407 -13.42 0.48 -18.98
C LEU A 407 -12.34 -0.30 -19.74
N SER A 408 -11.26 0.35 -20.18
CA SER A 408 -10.12 -0.33 -20.81
C SER A 408 -9.41 -1.29 -19.84
N LEU A 409 -9.42 -0.99 -18.54
CA LEU A 409 -8.75 -1.77 -17.50
C LEU A 409 -9.61 -2.92 -16.96
N VAL A 410 -10.94 -2.83 -17.12
CA VAL A 410 -11.91 -3.82 -16.65
C VAL A 410 -11.78 -5.11 -17.47
N LYS A 411 -11.48 -6.22 -16.77
CA LYS A 411 -11.42 -7.58 -17.33
C LYS A 411 -12.77 -8.29 -17.20
N ALA A 412 -13.72 -7.88 -18.01
CA ALA A 412 -15.01 -8.52 -18.18
C ALA A 412 -15.46 -8.47 -19.65
N ASP A 413 -16.45 -9.28 -20.01
CA ASP A 413 -17.03 -9.25 -21.36
C ASP A 413 -17.65 -7.88 -21.65
N LYS A 414 -17.35 -7.34 -22.85
CA LYS A 414 -17.80 -6.01 -23.29
C LYS A 414 -18.82 -6.14 -24.43
N PRO A 415 -19.83 -5.24 -24.53
CA PRO A 415 -20.13 -4.17 -23.58
C PRO A 415 -20.58 -4.71 -22.23
N LEU A 416 -20.28 -3.98 -21.15
CA LEU A 416 -20.76 -4.35 -19.83
C LEU A 416 -22.29 -4.40 -19.83
N LYS A 417 -22.84 -5.45 -19.26
CA LYS A 417 -24.29 -5.62 -19.12
C LYS A 417 -24.71 -5.13 -17.74
N SER A 418 -25.86 -4.46 -17.64
CA SER A 418 -26.45 -4.17 -16.34
C SER A 418 -26.68 -5.48 -15.59
N LEU A 419 -26.45 -5.47 -14.29
CA LEU A 419 -26.87 -6.57 -13.43
C LEU A 419 -28.40 -6.61 -13.45
N ASP A 420 -29.00 -7.79 -13.62
CA ASP A 420 -30.48 -7.95 -13.75
C ASP A 420 -31.30 -7.32 -12.60
N MET A 421 -30.65 -6.93 -11.50
CA MET A 421 -31.26 -6.28 -10.34
C MET A 421 -31.34 -4.74 -10.45
N CYS A 422 -30.69 -4.13 -11.44
CA CYS A 422 -30.81 -2.70 -11.73
C CYS A 422 -31.94 -2.48 -12.74
N TYR A 423 -33.17 -2.71 -12.29
CA TYR A 423 -34.34 -2.51 -13.14
C TYR A 423 -34.57 -1.01 -13.33
N LYS A 424 -34.09 -0.47 -14.46
CA LYS A 424 -34.35 0.92 -14.85
C LYS A 424 -35.85 1.16 -15.15
N ASP A 425 -36.62 0.08 -15.34
CA ASP A 425 -38.01 0.09 -15.82
C ASP A 425 -39.01 -0.63 -14.89
N ASP A 426 -38.61 -1.06 -13.68
CA ASP A 426 -39.54 -1.65 -12.72
C ASP A 426 -40.11 -0.55 -11.79
N PRO A 427 -41.43 -0.29 -11.79
CA PRO A 427 -42.04 0.78 -11.00
C PRO A 427 -41.86 0.65 -9.49
N ASP A 428 -41.48 -0.54 -8.99
CA ASP A 428 -41.21 -0.80 -7.57
C ASP A 428 -39.70 -0.74 -7.20
N THR A 429 -38.82 -0.40 -8.16
CA THR A 429 -37.36 -0.30 -7.91
C THR A 429 -36.96 1.10 -7.43
N PHE A 430 -36.12 1.15 -6.39
CA PHE A 430 -35.57 2.38 -5.82
C PHE A 430 -34.96 3.27 -6.90
N CYS A 431 -35.55 4.44 -7.10
CA CYS A 431 -35.08 5.44 -8.06
C CYS A 431 -34.53 6.62 -7.26
N ILE A 432 -33.22 6.83 -7.36
CA ILE A 432 -32.49 7.84 -6.58
C ILE A 432 -33.16 9.20 -6.71
N LEU A 433 -33.59 9.62 -7.90
CA LEU A 433 -34.30 10.89 -8.07
C LEU A 433 -35.66 10.91 -7.36
N THR A 434 -36.56 9.95 -7.60
CA THR A 434 -37.92 10.00 -7.02
C THR A 434 -37.94 9.74 -5.52
N ASP A 435 -37.09 8.85 -5.02
CA ASP A 435 -37.07 8.50 -3.59
C ASP A 435 -36.24 9.51 -2.78
N ALA A 436 -35.17 10.09 -3.35
CA ALA A 436 -34.50 11.23 -2.72
C ALA A 436 -35.37 12.49 -2.78
N ILE A 437 -36.09 12.75 -3.88
CA ILE A 437 -37.08 13.85 -3.94
C ILE A 437 -38.22 13.60 -2.95
N ALA A 438 -38.78 12.39 -2.88
CA ALA A 438 -39.83 12.05 -1.92
C ALA A 438 -39.34 12.20 -0.47
N SER A 439 -38.10 11.81 -0.18
CA SER A 439 -37.46 12.01 1.13
C SER A 439 -37.23 13.49 1.43
N CYS A 440 -36.75 14.28 0.46
CA CYS A 440 -36.63 15.73 0.56
C CYS A 440 -38.00 16.38 0.84
N VAL A 441 -39.03 16.02 0.08
CA VAL A 441 -40.41 16.50 0.24
C VAL A 441 -40.99 16.11 1.59
N THR A 442 -40.71 14.89 2.06
CA THR A 442 -41.12 14.42 3.39
C THR A 442 -40.44 15.22 4.50
N ILE A 443 -39.13 15.49 4.41
CA ILE A 443 -38.41 16.33 5.37
C ILE A 443 -38.93 17.78 5.33
N CYS A 444 -39.25 18.31 4.14
CA CYS A 444 -39.88 19.63 4.00
C CYS A 444 -41.28 19.68 4.61
N ALA A 445 -42.06 18.59 4.50
CA ALA A 445 -43.42 18.51 5.01
C ALA A 445 -43.48 18.31 6.55
N TYR A 446 -42.50 17.60 7.13
CA TYR A 446 -42.52 17.23 8.55
C TYR A 446 -41.54 18.02 9.42
N ALA A 447 -40.51 18.66 8.84
CA ALA A 447 -39.54 19.49 9.55
C ALA A 447 -39.15 20.75 8.72
N PRO A 448 -40.13 21.60 8.36
CA PRO A 448 -39.94 22.73 7.45
C PRO A 448 -38.92 23.77 7.94
N ASP A 449 -38.77 23.92 9.25
CA ASP A 449 -37.88 24.92 9.88
C ASP A 449 -36.44 24.43 10.05
N SER A 450 -36.13 23.21 9.61
CA SER A 450 -34.78 22.66 9.75
C SER A 450 -33.80 23.28 8.73
N LYS A 451 -32.57 23.55 9.14
CA LYS A 451 -31.49 24.01 8.24
C LYS A 451 -31.31 23.05 7.03
N ARG A 452 -31.58 21.75 7.23
CA ARG A 452 -31.53 20.71 6.21
C ARG A 452 -32.63 20.86 5.15
N CYS A 453 -33.85 21.24 5.55
CA CYS A 453 -34.96 21.56 4.64
C CYS A 453 -34.58 22.68 3.66
N CYS A 454 -34.03 23.79 4.17
CA CYS A 454 -33.58 24.91 3.33
C CYS A 454 -32.48 24.49 2.33
N GLN A 455 -31.50 23.68 2.76
CA GLN A 455 -30.44 23.17 1.89
C GLN A 455 -30.99 22.26 0.78
N MET A 456 -31.94 21.38 1.12
CA MET A 456 -32.58 20.46 0.16
C MET A 456 -33.47 21.20 -0.84
N LEU A 457 -34.25 22.19 -0.40
CA LEU A 457 -35.06 23.04 -1.28
C LEU A 457 -34.22 23.86 -2.25
N MET A 458 -33.15 24.50 -1.78
CA MET A 458 -32.27 25.29 -2.65
C MET A 458 -31.67 24.44 -3.76
N LYS A 459 -31.18 23.23 -3.44
CA LYS A 459 -30.62 22.29 -4.43
C LYS A 459 -31.65 21.78 -5.44
N LEU A 460 -32.86 21.43 -4.97
CA LEU A 460 -33.97 21.01 -5.83
C LEU A 460 -34.43 22.12 -6.79
N ILE A 461 -34.29 23.38 -6.39
CA ILE A 461 -34.66 24.55 -7.20
C ILE A 461 -33.56 24.90 -8.20
N THR A 462 -32.27 24.80 -7.82
CA THR A 462 -31.15 25.20 -8.70
C THR A 462 -30.82 24.20 -9.82
N ASP A 463 -31.13 22.91 -9.66
CA ASP A 463 -30.91 21.89 -10.71
C ASP A 463 -32.11 21.73 -11.68
N LYS A 464 -33.17 22.55 -11.53
CA LYS A 464 -34.18 22.66 -12.58
C LYS A 464 -33.62 23.45 -13.76
N ASP A 465 -33.10 22.72 -14.73
CA ASP A 465 -32.90 23.22 -16.09
C ASP A 465 -34.21 23.87 -16.59
N PRO A 466 -34.26 25.19 -16.85
CA PRO A 466 -35.47 25.89 -17.30
C PRO A 466 -35.99 25.40 -18.66
N SER A 467 -35.23 24.54 -19.36
CA SER A 467 -35.57 24.05 -20.70
C SER A 467 -36.52 22.85 -20.74
N LYS A 468 -36.75 22.16 -19.62
CA LYS A 468 -37.72 21.04 -19.56
C LYS A 468 -39.02 21.45 -18.87
N GLY A 469 -39.84 22.19 -19.61
CA GLY A 469 -41.24 22.39 -19.25
C GLY A 469 -42.01 21.09 -19.34
N TYR A 470 -42.70 20.72 -18.26
CA TYR A 470 -43.78 19.74 -18.29
C TYR A 470 -44.98 20.28 -17.49
N VAL A 471 -46.13 20.14 -18.13
CA VAL A 471 -47.49 20.50 -17.68
C VAL A 471 -47.90 19.69 -16.46
#